data_AF-A0A640VN83-F1
#
_entry.id   AF-A0A640VN83-F1
#
_cell.length_a   1.000
_cell.length_b   1.000
_cell.length_c   1.000
_cell.angle_alpha   90.00
_cell.angle_beta   90.00
_cell.angle_gamma   90.00
#
_symmetry.space_group_name_H-M   'P 1'
#
loop_
_entity.id
_entity.type
_entity.pdbx_description
1 polymer ?
#
loop_
_entity_poly.entity_id
_entity_poly.type
_entity_poly.pdbx_seq_one_letter_code
_entity_poly.pdbx_strand_id
1 'polypeptide(L)'
;MILTLAVSTAALAFGVLMPLRWGLPGFLNAAVTLFLAQFVLHSALGFEGSSIEESLLLFNGSWSAYLGFNAQITYRAFALPLLLLSAPLVWRLSKARKVWQRAACRAEVRSH
;
A
#
# COMPACT_ATOMS: atom_id res chain seq x y z
N MET A 1 -11.65 5.30 11.47
CA MET A 1 -10.30 5.26 12.12
C MET A 1 -9.80 3.84 12.38
N ILE A 2 -10.60 2.93 12.96
CA ILE A 2 -10.16 1.55 13.27
C ILE A 2 -9.70 0.77 12.03
N LEU A 3 -10.46 0.84 10.93
CA LEU A 3 -10.11 0.16 9.68
C LEU A 3 -8.78 0.66 9.09
N THR A 4 -8.55 1.97 9.10
CA THR A 4 -7.30 2.57 8.61
C THR A 4 -6.11 2.15 9.46
N LEU A 5 -6.28 2.05 10.78
CA LEU A 5 -5.25 1.53 11.70
C LEU A 5 -4.95 0.05 11.40
N ALA A 6 -5.98 -0.78 11.24
CA ALA A 6 -5.82 -2.20 10.92
C ALA A 6 -5.07 -2.41 9.59
N VAL A 7 -5.46 -1.69 8.54
CA VAL A 7 -4.77 -1.75 7.23
C VAL A 7 -3.35 -1.21 7.34
N SER A 8 -3.11 -0.16 8.14
CA SER A 8 -1.75 0.36 8.37
C SER A 8 -0.86 -0.62 9.12
N THR A 9 -1.39 -1.36 10.11
CA THR A 9 -0.65 -2.43 10.79
C THR A 9 -0.36 -3.62 9.88
N ALA A 10 -1.32 -4.00 9.03
CA ALA A 10 -1.10 -5.03 8.01
C ALA A 10 -0.05 -4.55 6.99
N ALA A 11 -0.09 -3.28 6.58
CA ALA A 11 0.90 -2.67 5.69
C ALA A 11 2.31 -2.71 6.27
N LEU A 12 2.48 -2.50 7.58
CA LEU A 12 3.76 -2.68 8.26
C LEU A 12 4.23 -4.14 8.21
N ALA A 13 3.34 -5.10 8.53
CA ALA A 13 3.70 -6.52 8.51
C ALA A 13 4.09 -7.00 7.09
N PHE A 14 3.27 -6.68 6.09
CA PHE A 14 3.56 -7.01 4.69
C PHE A 14 4.76 -6.24 4.14
N GLY A 15 4.94 -4.98 4.53
CA GLY A 15 6.06 -4.13 4.12
C GLY A 15 7.42 -4.58 4.68
N VAL A 16 7.42 -5.15 5.89
CA VAL A 16 8.62 -5.77 6.46
C VAL A 16 8.92 -7.11 5.79
N LEU A 17 7.91 -7.92 5.48
CA LEU A 17 8.13 -9.28 4.98
C LEU A 17 8.35 -9.38 3.46
N MET A 18 7.52 -8.70 2.67
CA MET A 18 7.51 -8.87 1.20
C MET A 18 8.57 -8.03 0.47
N PRO A 19 8.67 -6.71 0.66
CA PRO A 19 9.74 -5.89 0.07
C PRO A 19 11.16 -6.35 0.42
N LEU A 20 11.39 -6.84 1.65
CA LEU A 20 12.72 -7.34 2.04
C LEU A 20 13.10 -8.63 1.30
N ARG A 21 12.13 -9.50 1.01
CA ARG A 21 12.39 -10.75 0.27
C ARG A 21 12.42 -10.51 -1.24
N TRP A 22 11.38 -9.89 -1.81
CA TRP A 22 11.15 -9.85 -3.26
C TRP A 22 11.33 -8.48 -3.93
N GLY A 23 11.62 -7.43 -3.16
CA GLY A 23 12.01 -6.13 -3.70
C GLY A 23 10.82 -5.37 -4.25
N LEU A 24 10.97 -4.80 -5.45
CA LEU A 24 9.92 -4.03 -6.10
C LEU A 24 8.65 -4.85 -6.43
N PRO A 25 8.74 -6.08 -7.00
CA PRO A 25 7.56 -6.92 -7.20
C PRO A 25 6.81 -7.23 -5.90
N GLY A 26 7.53 -7.50 -4.81
CA GLY A 26 6.93 -7.74 -3.50
C GLY A 26 6.22 -6.50 -2.95
N PHE A 27 6.79 -5.32 -3.15
CA PHE A 27 6.16 -4.05 -2.80
C PHE A 27 4.87 -3.80 -3.60
N LEU A 28 4.90 -3.97 -4.92
CA LEU A 28 3.72 -3.75 -5.77
C LEU A 28 2.59 -4.71 -5.41
N ASN A 29 2.88 -6.00 -5.22
CA ASN A 29 1.88 -6.98 -4.80
C ASN A 29 1.28 -6.64 -3.44
N ALA A 30 2.11 -6.25 -2.46
CA ALA A 30 1.62 -5.83 -1.14
C ALA A 30 0.73 -4.58 -1.26
N ALA A 31 1.15 -3.57 -2.02
CA ALA A 31 0.39 -2.34 -2.23
C ALA A 31 -0.98 -2.60 -2.85
N VAL A 32 -1.04 -3.38 -3.94
CA VAL A 32 -2.29 -3.73 -4.62
C VAL A 32 -3.20 -4.54 -3.69
N THR A 33 -2.66 -5.54 -3.00
CA THR A 33 -3.45 -6.42 -2.11
C THR A 33 -4.05 -5.62 -0.96
N LEU A 34 -3.27 -4.76 -0.31
CA LEU A 34 -3.75 -3.93 0.81
C LEU A 34 -4.77 -2.89 0.34
N PHE A 35 -4.55 -2.28 -0.82
CA PHE A 35 -5.50 -1.33 -1.40
C PHE A 35 -6.85 -2.00 -1.69
N LEU A 36 -6.83 -3.17 -2.35
CA LEU A 36 -8.05 -3.91 -2.67
C LEU A 36 -8.77 -4.38 -1.41
N ALA A 37 -8.05 -4.89 -0.42
CA ALA A 37 -8.64 -5.29 0.86
C ALA A 37 -9.33 -4.10 1.55
N GLN A 38 -8.67 -2.94 1.59
CA GLN A 38 -9.27 -1.74 2.18
C GLN A 38 -10.48 -1.25 1.38
N PHE A 39 -10.41 -1.28 0.04
CA PHE A 39 -11.52 -0.90 -0.83
C PHE A 39 -12.75 -1.78 -0.64
N VAL A 40 -12.55 -3.11 -0.59
CA VAL A 40 -13.63 -4.07 -0.36
C VAL A 40 -14.27 -3.83 1.00
N LEU A 41 -13.46 -3.62 2.05
CA LEU A 41 -13.98 -3.36 3.40
C LEU A 41 -14.74 -2.04 3.48
N HIS A 42 -14.24 -0.95 2.86
CA HIS A 42 -14.97 0.31 2.77
C HIS A 42 -16.31 0.14 2.04
N SER A 43 -16.32 -0.61 0.94
CA SER A 43 -17.52 -0.84 0.14
C SER A 43 -18.51 -1.82 0.79
N ALA A 44 -18.06 -2.70 1.68
CA ALA A 44 -18.90 -3.68 2.37
C ALA A 44 -19.55 -3.12 3.64
N LEU A 45 -18.95 -2.11 4.28
CA LEU A 45 -19.46 -1.51 5.51
C LEU A 45 -20.54 -0.44 5.28
N GLY A 46 -20.89 -0.15 4.03
CA GLY A 46 -21.79 0.93 3.68
C GLY A 46 -21.18 2.31 3.93
N PHE A 47 -21.93 3.36 3.61
CA PHE A 47 -21.53 4.74 3.81
C PHE A 47 -21.85 5.18 5.25
N GLU A 48 -20.86 5.66 6.00
CA GLU A 48 -21.02 6.21 7.36
C GLU A 48 -21.75 5.28 8.37
N GLY A 49 -21.71 3.95 8.13
CA GLY A 49 -22.37 2.96 8.98
C GLY A 49 -23.84 2.69 8.64
N SER A 50 -24.35 3.27 7.54
CA SER A 50 -25.63 2.90 6.94
C SER A 50 -25.56 1.54 6.23
N SER A 51 -26.72 0.93 5.97
CA SER A 51 -26.75 -0.31 5.18
C SER A 51 -26.33 -0.05 3.73
N ILE A 52 -26.00 -1.11 2.99
CA ILE A 52 -25.67 -1.01 1.56
C ILE A 52 -26.89 -0.50 0.78
N GLU A 53 -28.10 -0.92 1.12
CA GLU A 53 -29.34 -0.45 0.48
C GLU A 53 -29.54 1.05 0.68
N GLU A 54 -29.39 1.53 1.93
CA GLU A 54 -29.47 2.96 2.26
C GLU A 54 -28.38 3.77 1.55
N SER A 55 -27.17 3.22 1.51
CA SER A 55 -26.06 3.81 0.78
C SER A 55 -26.38 3.94 -0.71
N LEU A 56 -26.93 2.90 -1.34
CA LEU A 56 -27.27 2.93 -2.75
C LEU A 56 -28.36 3.95 -3.07
N LEU A 57 -29.32 4.19 -2.17
CA LEU A 57 -30.33 5.23 -2.34
C LEU A 57 -29.67 6.62 -2.46
N LEU A 58 -28.62 6.91 -1.68
CA LEU A 58 -27.84 8.15 -1.79
C LEU A 58 -27.15 8.31 -3.15
N PHE A 59 -26.87 7.19 -3.82
CA PHE A 59 -26.27 7.15 -5.16
C PHE A 59 -27.29 6.86 -6.27
N ASN A 60 -28.58 7.14 -6.06
CA ASN A 60 -29.65 6.88 -7.04
C ASN A 60 -29.70 5.42 -7.54
N GLY A 61 -29.37 4.45 -6.68
CA GLY A 61 -29.29 3.03 -7.02
C GLY A 61 -28.07 2.65 -7.88
N SER A 62 -27.15 3.57 -8.14
CA SER A 62 -26.00 3.33 -9.02
C SER A 62 -24.82 2.71 -8.27
N TRP A 63 -24.59 1.43 -8.52
CA TRP A 63 -23.41 0.70 -8.02
C TRP A 63 -22.08 1.30 -8.49
N SER A 64 -22.02 1.80 -9.73
CA SER A 64 -20.77 2.40 -10.24
C SER A 64 -20.42 3.70 -9.53
N ALA A 65 -21.43 4.53 -9.22
CA ALA A 65 -21.23 5.74 -8.44
C ALA A 65 -20.84 5.41 -6.99
N TYR A 66 -21.51 4.44 -6.36
CA TYR A 66 -21.19 3.97 -5.02
C TYR A 66 -19.75 3.43 -4.90
N LEU A 67 -19.35 2.53 -5.80
CA LEU A 67 -18.00 1.97 -5.82
C LEU A 67 -16.95 3.02 -6.18
N GLY A 68 -17.23 3.90 -7.13
CA GLY A 68 -16.33 5.00 -7.51
C GLY A 68 -16.05 5.94 -6.34
N PHE A 69 -17.09 6.29 -5.57
CA PHE A 69 -16.96 7.10 -4.37
C PHE A 69 -16.12 6.40 -3.28
N ASN A 70 -16.39 5.12 -3.00
CA ASN A 70 -15.60 4.33 -2.05
C ASN A 70 -14.14 4.14 -2.49
N ALA A 71 -13.87 4.07 -3.80
CA ALA A 71 -12.52 4.03 -4.33
C ALA A 71 -11.77 5.35 -4.07
N GLN A 72 -12.44 6.50 -4.20
CA GLN A 72 -11.83 7.80 -3.86
C GLN A 72 -11.51 7.93 -2.37
N ILE A 73 -12.41 7.49 -1.49
CA ILE A 73 -12.15 7.46 -0.05
C ILE A 73 -10.95 6.56 0.24
N THR A 74 -10.93 5.36 -0.34
CA THR A 74 -9.84 4.41 -0.16
C THR A 74 -8.52 5.01 -0.63
N TYR A 75 -8.48 5.62 -1.81
CA TYR A 75 -7.29 6.30 -2.35
C TYR A 75 -6.73 7.35 -1.38
N ARG A 76 -7.58 8.20 -0.82
CA ARG A 76 -7.17 9.23 0.15
C ARG A 76 -6.64 8.60 1.44
N ALA A 77 -7.32 7.57 1.94
CA ALA A 77 -6.94 6.88 3.16
C ALA A 77 -5.68 5.99 2.99
N PHE A 78 -5.35 5.60 1.77
CA PHE A 78 -4.24 4.69 1.47
C PHE A 78 -2.87 5.37 1.42
N ALA A 79 -2.82 6.72 1.42
CA ALA A 79 -1.56 7.46 1.41
C ALA A 79 -0.63 7.05 2.57
N LEU A 80 -1.18 6.90 3.78
CA LEU A 80 -0.41 6.58 4.98
C LEU A 80 0.08 5.11 5.00
N PRO A 81 -0.76 4.09 4.71
CA PRO A 81 -0.30 2.73 4.46
C PRO A 81 0.80 2.63 3.39
N LEU A 82 0.65 3.36 2.27
CA LEU A 82 1.63 3.34 1.19
C LEU A 82 2.99 3.90 1.62
N LEU A 83 2.99 5.00 2.38
CA LEU A 83 4.23 5.55 2.96
C LEU A 83 4.92 4.54 3.87
N LEU A 84 4.18 3.88 4.76
CA LEU A 84 4.72 2.85 5.65
C LEU A 84 5.28 1.66 4.87
N LEU A 85 4.59 1.21 3.82
CA LEU A 85 5.04 0.14 2.94
C LEU A 85 6.30 0.53 2.15
N SER A 86 6.46 1.81 1.80
CA SER A 86 7.59 2.30 1.00
C SER A 86 8.90 2.38 1.79
N ALA A 87 8.84 2.67 3.09
CA ALA A 87 10.02 2.82 3.95
C ALA A 87 11.00 1.61 3.88
N PRO A 88 10.56 0.34 4.06
CA PRO A 88 11.44 -0.82 3.96
C PRO A 88 12.01 -1.04 2.56
N LEU A 89 11.25 -0.71 1.50
CA LEU A 89 11.75 -0.78 0.13
C LEU A 89 12.88 0.24 -0.10
N VAL A 90 12.66 1.50 0.27
CA VAL A 90 13.66 2.58 0.14
C VAL A 90 14.92 2.23 0.92
N TRP A 91 14.78 1.70 2.13
CA TRP A 91 15.91 1.24 2.93
C TRP A 91 16.71 0.12 2.25
N ARG A 92 16.02 -0.89 1.70
CA ARG A 92 16.66 -2.00 0.96
C ARG A 92 17.43 -1.49 -0.26
N LEU A 93 16.81 -0.63 -1.07
CA LEU A 93 17.44 -0.07 -2.27
C LEU A 93 18.66 0.80 -1.92
N SER A 94 18.56 1.57 -0.84
CA SER A 94 19.68 2.39 -0.33
C SER A 94 20.87 1.54 0.12
N LYS A 95 20.61 0.39 0.77
CA LYS A 95 21.67 -0.57 1.12
C LYS A 95 22.33 -1.18 -0.11
N ALA A 96 21.53 -1.63 -1.08
CA ALA A 96 22.06 -2.20 -2.32
C ALA A 96 23.01 -1.21 -3.03
N ARG A 97 22.60 0.05 -3.17
CA ARG A 97 23.43 1.10 -3.81
C ARG A 97 24.78 1.30 -3.13
N LYS A 98 24.82 1.34 -1.78
CA LYS A 98 26.08 1.48 -1.03
C LYS A 98 27.04 0.30 -1.25
N VAL A 99 26.53 -0.92 -1.41
CA VAL A 99 27.34 -2.10 -1.68
C VAL A 99 28.01 -1.99 -3.05
N TRP A 100 27.27 -1.59 -4.09
CA TRP A 100 27.81 -1.40 -5.43
C TRP A 100 28.90 -0.32 -5.47
N GLN A 101 28.69 0.82 -4.79
CA GLN A 101 29.71 1.88 -4.72
C GLN A 101 31.02 1.40 -4.06
N ARG A 102 30.93 0.59 -3.00
CA ARG A 102 32.10 0.01 -2.33
C ARG A 102 32.79 -1.07 -3.17
N ALA A 103 32.06 -1.78 -4.03
CA ALA A 103 32.64 -2.75 -4.95
C ALA A 103 33.40 -2.03 -6.08
N ALA A 104 32.81 -0.98 -6.67
CA ALA A 104 33.44 -0.18 -7.72
C ALA A 104 34.75 0.47 -7.25
N CYS A 105 34.74 1.14 -6.09
CA CYS A 105 35.94 1.77 -5.54
C CYS A 105 37.07 0.75 -5.23
N ARG A 106 36.73 -0.47 -4.79
CA ARG A 106 37.72 -1.53 -4.58
C ARG A 106 38.31 -2.09 -5.88
N ALA A 107 37.54 -2.08 -6.97
CA ALA A 107 38.04 -2.49 -8.28
C ALA A 107 39.06 -1.47 -8.81
N GLU A 108 38.77 -0.18 -8.65
CA GLU A 108 39.63 0.94 -9.09
C GLU A 108 40.96 1.00 -8.33
N VAL A 109 40.95 0.73 -7.01
CA VAL A 109 42.20 0.66 -6.21
C VAL A 109 43.08 -0.54 -6.59
N ARG A 110 42.53 -1.63 -7.13
CA ARG A 110 43.32 -2.81 -7.56
C ARG A 110 43.92 -2.66 -8.97
N SER A 111 43.47 -1.69 -9.75
CA SER A 111 43.98 -1.45 -11.11
C SER A 111 45.19 -0.50 -11.17
N HIS A 112 45.63 0.01 -10.02
CA HIS A 112 46.84 0.82 -9.85
C HIS A 112 47.87 0.06 -9.02
#